data_AF-A0A2E6H7G9-F1
#
_entry.id   AF-A0A2E6H7G9-F1
#
_cell.length_a   1.000
_cell.length_b   1.000
_cell.length_c   1.000
_cell.angle_alpha   90.00
_cell.angle_beta   90.00
_cell.angle_gamma   90.00
#
_symmetry.space_group_name_H-M   'P 1'
#
loop_
_entity.id
_entity.type
_entity.pdbx_description
1 polymer ?
#
loop_
_entity_poly.entity_id
_entity_poly.type
_entity_poly.pdbx_seq_one_letter_code
_entity_poly.pdbx_strand_id
1 'polypeptide(L)'
;MLKTVTLISLLFMTNLSAYEITKEMISFKYQPTELPASKCTHEITNPMSGSWTVKCPFFNTVKEFSVHLRARLYEKNYKPRHRYEVLYWVTNRIEDRPVREFTGTTLWFNFEDKTIPHSVRLGQHVDNSYASLDLKLNLLKK
;
A
#
# COMPACT_ATOMS: atom_id res chain seq x y z
N MET A 1 -59.17 -10.32 9.13
CA MET A 1 -58.37 -9.32 8.37
C MET A 1 -56.92 -9.38 8.84
N LEU A 2 -56.05 -10.09 8.13
CA LEU A 2 -54.59 -10.09 8.40
C LEU A 2 -53.95 -8.95 7.61
N LYS A 3 -53.26 -8.03 8.30
CA LYS A 3 -52.42 -7.00 7.67
C LYS A 3 -51.03 -7.57 7.41
N THR A 4 -50.69 -7.80 6.15
CA THR A 4 -49.36 -8.18 5.70
C THR A 4 -48.43 -6.97 5.82
N VAL A 5 -47.48 -7.02 6.76
CA VAL A 5 -46.42 -6.01 6.89
C VAL A 5 -45.27 -6.43 5.98
N THR A 6 -45.16 -5.80 4.81
CA THR A 6 -44.03 -6.03 3.90
C THR A 6 -42.80 -5.31 4.44
N LEU A 7 -41.87 -6.08 5.01
CA LEU A 7 -40.58 -5.58 5.47
C LEU A 7 -39.69 -5.33 4.24
N ILE A 8 -39.58 -4.07 3.81
CA ILE A 8 -38.64 -3.66 2.76
C ILE A 8 -37.26 -3.61 3.41
N SER A 9 -36.49 -4.69 3.28
CA SER A 9 -35.06 -4.70 3.62
C SER A 9 -34.31 -3.75 2.69
N LEU A 10 -34.02 -2.54 3.18
CA LEU A 10 -33.14 -1.58 2.53
C LEU A 10 -31.71 -2.13 2.58
N LEU A 11 -31.28 -2.80 1.51
CA LEU A 11 -29.88 -3.12 1.25
C LEU A 11 -29.12 -1.80 1.08
N PHE A 12 -28.53 -1.29 2.16
CA PHE A 12 -27.52 -0.23 2.08
C PHE A 12 -26.28 -0.81 1.39
N MET A 13 -26.24 -0.71 0.06
CA MET A 13 -25.03 -0.94 -0.71
C MET A 13 -24.06 0.20 -0.39
N THR A 14 -23.17 -0.04 0.57
CA THR A 14 -22.02 0.83 0.79
C THR A 14 -21.14 0.74 -0.45
N ASN A 15 -21.10 1.81 -1.25
CA ASN A 15 -20.15 1.96 -2.35
C ASN A 15 -18.73 2.05 -1.78
N LEU A 16 -18.09 0.91 -1.61
CA LEU A 16 -16.67 0.84 -1.27
C LEU A 16 -15.87 1.08 -2.55
N SER A 17 -15.58 2.33 -2.88
CA SER A 17 -14.66 2.65 -3.96
C SER A 17 -13.25 2.32 -3.48
N ALA A 18 -12.70 1.19 -3.95
CA ALA A 18 -11.28 0.92 -3.81
C ALA A 18 -10.52 1.89 -4.73
N TYR A 19 -9.64 2.69 -4.14
CA TYR A 19 -8.77 3.58 -4.90
C TYR A 19 -7.71 2.74 -5.61
N GLU A 20 -7.72 2.75 -6.95
CA GLU A 20 -6.77 2.00 -7.76
C GLU A 20 -5.41 2.71 -7.73
N ILE A 21 -4.37 1.99 -7.27
CA ILE A 21 -3.01 2.50 -7.26
C ILE A 21 -2.37 2.23 -8.62
N THR A 22 -2.03 3.30 -9.34
CA THR A 22 -1.31 3.20 -10.61
C THR A 22 0.20 3.17 -10.41
N LYS A 23 0.93 2.79 -11.46
CA LYS A 23 2.39 2.70 -11.44
C LYS A 23 3.05 4.05 -11.21
N GLU A 24 2.43 5.12 -11.71
CA GLU A 24 2.93 6.50 -11.73
C GLU A 24 2.81 7.20 -10.38
N MET A 25 1.91 6.69 -9.53
CA MET A 25 1.65 7.17 -8.18
C MET A 25 2.72 6.72 -7.19
N ILE A 26 3.38 5.59 -7.46
CA ILE A 26 4.32 4.96 -6.53
C ILE A 26 5.77 5.10 -7.00
N SER A 27 6.65 5.20 -6.02
CA SER A 27 8.09 5.12 -6.24
C SER A 27 8.74 4.43 -5.05
N PHE A 28 9.75 3.61 -5.34
CA PHE A 28 10.49 2.87 -4.32
C PHE A 28 11.95 3.31 -4.30
N LYS A 29 12.52 3.31 -3.10
CA LYS A 29 13.91 3.64 -2.84
C LYS A 29 14.47 2.63 -1.85
N TYR A 30 15.62 2.06 -2.15
CA TYR A 30 16.33 1.18 -1.24
C TYR A 30 17.38 2.02 -0.49
N GLN A 31 17.34 1.99 0.83
CA GLN A 31 18.17 2.82 1.71
C GLN A 31 18.93 1.93 2.69
N PRO A 32 20.18 1.56 2.36
CA PRO A 32 21.09 0.96 3.34
C PRO A 32 21.43 1.96 4.46
N THR A 33 21.77 1.45 5.64
CA THR A 33 22.14 2.28 6.79
C THR A 33 23.36 3.16 6.53
N GLU A 34 24.37 2.63 5.84
CA GLU A 34 25.68 3.29 5.70
C GLU A 34 25.97 3.78 4.27
N LEU A 35 25.04 3.59 3.33
CA LEU A 35 25.29 3.88 1.93
C LEU A 35 24.24 4.85 1.36
N PRO A 36 24.57 5.57 0.28
CA PRO A 36 23.59 6.31 -0.47
C PRO A 36 22.52 5.38 -0.99
N ALA A 37 21.30 5.85 -0.96
CA ALA A 37 20.19 5.07 -1.47
C ALA A 37 20.11 5.04 -2.99
N SER A 38 19.50 3.97 -3.47
CA SER A 38 19.23 3.74 -4.87
C SER A 38 17.73 3.86 -5.18
N LYS A 39 17.42 4.42 -6.36
CA LYS A 39 16.06 4.38 -6.91
C LYS A 39 15.80 2.98 -7.44
N CYS A 40 14.62 2.44 -7.15
CA CYS A 40 14.21 1.14 -7.65
C CYS A 40 13.30 1.28 -8.87
N THR A 41 13.23 0.22 -9.68
CA THR A 41 12.19 0.04 -10.69
C THR A 41 11.12 -0.90 -10.15
N HIS A 42 9.91 -0.82 -10.70
CA HIS A 42 8.79 -1.66 -10.28
C HIS A 42 7.86 -2.00 -11.43
N GLU A 43 7.28 -3.20 -11.33
CA GLU A 43 6.32 -3.74 -12.29
C GLU A 43 5.17 -4.42 -11.55
N ILE A 44 3.96 -4.27 -12.06
CA ILE A 44 2.78 -4.90 -11.49
C ILE A 44 2.84 -6.40 -11.81
N THR A 45 2.73 -7.24 -10.80
CA THR A 45 2.69 -8.71 -10.98
C THR A 45 1.28 -9.24 -10.93
N ASN A 46 0.44 -8.65 -10.07
CA ASN A 46 -0.96 -9.00 -9.98
C ASN A 46 -1.77 -7.74 -9.60
N PRO A 47 -2.50 -7.15 -10.57
CA PRO A 47 -3.30 -5.95 -10.32
C PRO A 47 -4.38 -6.15 -9.27
N MET A 48 -5.06 -7.30 -9.25
CA MET A 48 -6.15 -7.58 -8.31
C MET A 48 -5.69 -7.62 -6.86
N SER A 49 -4.47 -8.10 -6.60
CA SER A 49 -3.94 -8.18 -5.25
C SER A 49 -3.17 -6.93 -4.82
N GLY A 50 -2.88 -6.01 -5.74
CA GLY A 50 -1.98 -4.88 -5.50
C GLY A 50 -0.52 -5.31 -5.36
N SER A 51 -0.11 -6.35 -6.10
CA SER A 51 1.23 -6.93 -5.99
C SER A 51 2.18 -6.37 -7.04
N TRP A 52 3.41 -6.10 -6.61
CA TRP A 52 4.47 -5.52 -7.42
C TRP A 52 5.77 -6.31 -7.23
N THR A 53 6.54 -6.46 -8.29
CA THR A 53 7.97 -6.79 -8.19
C THR A 53 8.73 -5.47 -8.16
N VAL A 54 9.62 -5.31 -7.18
CA VAL A 54 10.47 -4.13 -7.04
C VAL A 54 11.92 -4.56 -7.16
N LYS A 55 12.67 -3.93 -8.07
CA LYS A 55 14.08 -4.24 -8.33
C LYS A 55 14.93 -3.00 -8.04
N CYS A 56 15.88 -3.16 -7.13
CA CYS A 56 16.73 -2.07 -6.66
C CYS A 56 18.19 -2.39 -7.02
N PRO A 57 18.89 -1.52 -7.77
CA PRO A 57 20.32 -1.70 -8.00
C PRO A 57 21.08 -1.50 -6.69
N PHE A 58 22.04 -2.38 -6.42
CA PHE A 58 22.89 -2.31 -5.24
C PHE A 58 24.30 -2.83 -5.58
N PHE A 59 25.26 -1.91 -5.72
CA PHE A 59 26.59 -2.20 -6.27
C PHE A 59 26.52 -2.99 -7.58
N ASN A 60 27.01 -4.23 -7.58
CA ASN A 60 27.07 -5.13 -8.74
C ASN A 60 25.95 -6.18 -8.73
N THR A 61 24.92 -6.00 -7.89
CA THR A 61 23.78 -6.91 -7.79
C THR A 61 22.46 -6.15 -7.88
N VAL A 62 21.37 -6.90 -8.03
CA VAL A 62 20.00 -6.39 -8.02
C VAL A 62 19.27 -7.06 -6.87
N LYS A 63 18.79 -6.25 -5.93
CA LYS A 63 17.88 -6.70 -4.88
C LYS A 63 16.47 -6.76 -5.45
N GLU A 64 15.76 -7.86 -5.26
CA GLU A 64 14.38 -8.02 -5.71
C GLU A 64 13.45 -8.27 -4.52
N PHE A 65 12.34 -7.55 -4.51
CA PHE A 65 11.32 -7.63 -3.47
C PHE A 65 9.95 -7.90 -4.09
N SER A 66 9.14 -8.73 -3.43
CA SER A 66 7.69 -8.74 -3.63
C SER A 66 7.08 -7.69 -2.73
N VAL A 67 6.31 -6.78 -3.30
CA VAL A 67 5.57 -5.76 -2.54
C VAL A 67 4.08 -5.98 -2.71
N HIS A 68 3.33 -6.02 -1.61
CA HIS A 68 1.88 -5.91 -1.63
C HIS A 68 1.48 -4.55 -1.08
N LEU A 69 0.82 -3.74 -1.91
CA LEU A 69 0.41 -2.40 -1.58
C LEU A 69 -1.08 -2.23 -1.84
N ARG A 70 -1.82 -1.79 -0.82
CA ARG A 70 -3.24 -1.42 -0.93
C ARG A 70 -3.49 -0.09 -0.26
N ALA A 71 -4.28 0.74 -0.90
CA ALA A 71 -4.74 2.02 -0.40
C ALA A 71 -6.26 2.05 -0.48
N ARG A 72 -6.92 2.44 0.61
CA ARG A 72 -8.37 2.56 0.64
C ARG A 72 -8.79 3.86 1.29
N LEU A 73 -9.73 4.54 0.64
CA LEU A 73 -10.43 5.68 1.20
C LEU A 73 -11.81 5.20 1.66
N TYR A 74 -12.10 5.43 2.93
CA TYR A 74 -13.40 5.19 3.53
C TYR A 74 -14.09 6.53 3.73
N GLU A 75 -15.14 6.75 2.95
CA GLU A 75 -16.02 7.90 3.08
C GLU A 75 -17.30 7.48 3.82
N LYS A 76 -17.69 8.22 4.86
CA LYS A 76 -18.99 8.05 5.50
C LYS A 76 -19.95 9.13 5.02
N ASN A 77 -21.06 8.74 4.40
CA ASN A 77 -22.06 9.67 3.86
C ASN A 77 -22.63 10.66 4.91
N TYR A 78 -22.63 10.31 6.20
CA TYR A 78 -23.29 11.08 7.26
C TYR A 78 -22.37 11.92 8.15
N LYS A 79 -21.03 11.83 7.98
CA LYS A 79 -20.06 12.70 8.66
C LYS A 79 -18.87 12.92 7.73
N PRO A 80 -18.36 14.15 7.54
CA PRO A 80 -17.28 14.47 6.60
C PRO A 80 -15.89 13.98 7.06
N ARG A 81 -15.81 12.77 7.61
CA ARG A 81 -14.57 12.14 8.04
C ARG A 81 -14.07 11.25 6.93
N HIS A 82 -12.89 11.57 6.43
CA HIS A 82 -12.14 10.67 5.56
C HIS A 82 -11.26 9.78 6.44
N ARG A 83 -11.37 8.46 6.24
CA ARG A 83 -10.44 7.50 6.81
C ARG A 83 -9.65 6.87 5.68
N TYR A 84 -8.34 6.89 5.81
CA TYR A 84 -7.43 6.37 4.81
C TYR A 84 -6.63 5.21 5.39
N GLU A 85 -6.67 4.06 4.71
CA GLU A 85 -5.91 2.85 5.06
C GLU A 85 -4.80 2.66 4.03
N VAL A 86 -3.58 2.43 4.48
CA VAL A 86 -2.48 1.92 3.64
C VAL A 86 -1.95 0.64 4.23
N LEU A 87 -1.99 -0.43 3.45
CA LEU A 87 -1.31 -1.67 3.74
C LEU A 87 -0.08 -1.77 2.85
N TYR A 88 1.09 -1.91 3.47
CA TYR A 88 2.37 -2.06 2.79
C TYR A 88 3.12 -3.27 3.36
N TRP A 89 3.31 -4.29 2.53
CA TRP A 89 4.01 -5.53 2.86
C TRP A 89 5.18 -5.73 1.90
N VAL A 90 6.34 -6.14 2.41
CA VAL A 90 7.55 -6.45 1.65
C VAL A 90 8.05 -7.87 1.97
N THR A 91 8.44 -8.61 0.94
CA THR A 91 9.08 -9.93 1.05
C THR A 91 10.34 -9.97 0.19
N ASN A 92 11.47 -10.43 0.74
CA ASN A 92 12.72 -10.60 -0.02
C ASN A 92 12.63 -11.81 -0.97
N ARG A 93 12.96 -11.64 -2.26
CA ARG A 93 12.85 -12.73 -3.26
C ARG A 93 14.15 -13.47 -3.51
N ILE A 94 15.30 -12.80 -3.40
CA ILE A 94 16.61 -13.33 -3.83
C ILE A 94 17.55 -13.39 -2.63
N GLU A 95 17.16 -14.15 -1.63
CA GLU A 95 18.12 -14.67 -0.67
C GLU A 95 18.01 -16.18 -0.72
N ASP A 96 19.13 -16.86 -1.00
CA ASP A 96 19.28 -18.33 -0.90
C ASP A 96 19.18 -18.82 0.56
N ARG A 97 18.38 -18.12 1.38
CA ARG A 97 18.14 -18.42 2.77
C ARG A 97 16.96 -19.38 2.88
N PRO A 98 17.04 -20.36 3.80
CA PRO A 98 15.95 -21.31 4.01
C PRO A 98 14.67 -20.67 4.56
N VAL A 99 14.77 -19.45 5.12
CA VAL A 99 13.63 -18.71 5.69
C VAL A 99 13.45 -17.41 4.92
N ARG A 100 12.25 -17.18 4.38
CA ARG A 100 11.88 -15.91 3.74
C ARG A 100 11.60 -14.85 4.81
N GLU A 101 12.31 -13.73 4.74
CA GLU A 101 12.03 -12.55 5.56
C GLU A 101 10.84 -11.77 5.00
N PHE A 102 9.91 -11.41 5.88
CA PHE A 102 8.76 -10.58 5.56
C PHE A 102 8.59 -9.48 6.60
N THR A 103 8.24 -8.29 6.14
CA THR A 103 7.93 -7.13 7.00
C THR A 103 6.67 -6.48 6.45
N GLY A 104 5.75 -6.10 7.33
CA GLY A 104 4.51 -5.46 6.95
C GLY A 104 4.11 -4.35 7.91
N THR A 105 3.39 -3.36 7.39
CA THR A 105 2.78 -2.30 8.18
C THR A 105 1.44 -1.91 7.60
N THR A 106 0.48 -1.69 8.50
CA THR A 106 -0.82 -1.11 8.18
C THR A 106 -0.94 0.22 8.90
N LEU A 107 -1.19 1.29 8.15
CA LEU A 107 -1.43 2.62 8.71
C LEU A 107 -2.87 3.06 8.48
N TRP A 108 -3.43 3.69 9.50
CA TRP A 108 -4.76 4.30 9.47
C TRP A 108 -4.63 5.80 9.77
N PHE A 109 -5.09 6.62 8.83
CA PHE A 109 -5.21 8.07 9.03
C PHE A 109 -6.69 8.41 9.15
N ASN A 110 -7.05 9.17 10.18
CA ASN A 110 -8.40 9.69 10.36
C ASN A 110 -8.33 11.21 10.31
N PHE A 111 -9.01 11.81 9.35
CA PHE A 111 -9.11 13.26 9.20
C PHE A 111 -10.47 13.74 9.71
N GLU A 112 -10.47 14.86 10.43
CA GLU A 112 -11.70 15.48 10.92
C GLU A 112 -12.48 16.18 9.80
N ASP A 113 -11.78 16.57 8.75
CA ASP A 113 -12.28 17.17 7.53
C ASP A 113 -12.07 16.25 6.31
N LYS A 114 -12.45 16.73 5.13
CA LYS A 114 -12.30 16.00 3.86
C LYS A 114 -10.87 16.08 3.29
N THR A 115 -9.87 16.37 4.11
CA THR A 115 -8.49 16.46 3.64
C THR A 115 -7.98 15.08 3.24
N ILE A 116 -7.37 14.98 2.06
CA ILE A 116 -6.67 13.80 1.57
C ILE A 116 -5.17 14.13 1.57
N PRO A 117 -4.31 13.28 2.15
CA PRO A 117 -2.88 13.54 2.15
C PRO A 117 -2.35 13.58 0.73
N HIS A 118 -1.53 14.58 0.40
CA HIS A 118 -0.93 14.69 -0.94
C HIS A 118 -0.03 13.48 -1.26
N SER A 119 0.78 13.06 -0.27
CA SER A 119 1.64 11.90 -0.39
C SER A 119 1.82 11.21 0.95
N VAL A 120 2.01 9.89 0.92
CA VAL A 120 2.38 9.08 2.08
C VAL A 120 3.75 8.46 1.83
N ARG A 121 4.60 8.45 2.85
CA ARG A 121 5.90 7.78 2.84
C ARG A 121 5.92 6.69 3.91
N LEU A 122 6.30 5.49 3.51
CA LEU A 122 6.39 4.32 4.38
C LEU A 122 7.73 3.65 4.16
N GLY A 123 8.40 3.19 5.21
CA GLY A 123 9.61 2.37 5.10
C GLY A 123 9.37 1.03 5.76
N GLN A 124 9.93 -0.04 5.20
CA GLN A 124 9.98 -1.35 5.84
C GLN A 124 11.44 -1.79 5.94
N HIS A 125 11.83 -2.28 7.11
CA HIS A 125 13.15 -2.87 7.29
C HIS A 125 13.28 -4.14 6.44
N VAL A 126 14.41 -4.26 5.75
CA VAL A 126 14.78 -5.39 4.89
C VAL A 126 16.25 -5.75 5.14
N ASP A 127 16.66 -6.94 4.67
CA ASP A 127 18.03 -7.46 4.83
C ASP A 127 18.46 -7.43 6.32
N ASN A 128 17.70 -8.07 7.22
CA ASN A 128 17.95 -8.03 8.68
C ASN A 128 18.06 -6.62 9.29
N SER A 129 17.26 -5.66 8.80
CA SER A 129 17.28 -4.26 9.24
C SER A 129 18.59 -3.51 8.93
N TYR A 130 19.45 -4.05 8.07
CA TYR A 130 20.58 -3.32 7.51
C TYR A 130 20.14 -2.23 6.51
N ALA A 131 18.95 -2.37 5.94
CA ALA A 131 18.39 -1.43 5.00
C ALA A 131 16.88 -1.23 5.21
N SER A 132 16.33 -0.22 4.54
CA SER A 132 14.89 -0.08 4.35
C SER A 132 14.52 -0.08 2.87
N LEU A 133 13.33 -0.60 2.58
CA LEU A 133 12.62 -0.33 1.33
C LEU A 133 11.59 0.76 1.61
N ASP A 134 11.83 1.95 1.06
CA ASP A 134 11.00 3.13 1.23
C ASP A 134 10.03 3.27 0.06
N LEU A 135 8.74 3.26 0.36
CA LEU A 135 7.64 3.61 -0.54
C LEU A 135 7.31 5.10 -0.39
N LYS A 136 7.20 5.79 -1.53
CA LYS A 136 6.46 7.05 -1.64
C LYS A 136 5.25 6.86 -2.54
N LEU A 137 4.07 7.07 -1.98
CA LEU A 137 2.76 7.00 -2.64
C LEU A 137 2.18 8.41 -2.79
N ASN A 138 1.97 8.87 -4.02
CA ASN A 138 1.36 10.17 -4.32
C ASN A 138 -0.12 9.98 -4.66
N LEU A 139 -1.01 10.58 -3.88
CA LEU A 139 -2.46 10.33 -3.94
C LEU A 139 -3.23 11.34 -4.77
N LEU A 140 -2.58 12.42 -5.19
CA LEU A 140 -3.18 13.44 -6.08
C LEU A 140 -2.75 13.28 -7.54
N LYS A 141 -1.85 12.34 -7.83
CA LYS A 141 -1.38 12.07 -9.18
C LYS A 141 -2.33 11.03 -9.77
N LYS A 142 -3.18 11.46 -10.71
CA LYS A 142 -4.09 10.59 -11.47
C LYS A 142 -3.42 10.14 -12.76
#